data_AF-A0A090W5M3-F1
#
_entry.id   AF-A0A090W5M3-F1
#
_cell.length_a   1.000
_cell.length_b   1.000
_cell.length_c   1.000
_cell.angle_alpha   90.00
_cell.angle_beta   90.00
_cell.angle_gamma   90.00
#
_symmetry.space_group_name_H-M   'P 1'
#
loop_
_entity.id
_entity.type
_entity.pdbx_description
1 polymer ?
#
loop_
_entity_poly.entity_id
_entity_poly.type
_entity_poly.pdbx_seq_one_letter_code
_entity_poly.pdbx_strand_id
1 'polypeptide(L)'
;MNDDLFDVYKKDTGITHPKTLTDFRLIDKVTSLEGDMLVKVDRTSMLNSLECRAPFLNKKVWNYTNTLPEDFLMKGWNKKYILKEAFRDQFPKDFLDKSKSGFGAPVGDWLKSSLG
;
A
#
# COMPACT_ATOMS: atom_id res chain seq x y z
N MET A 1 16.08 25.48 13.97
CA MET A 1 15.40 24.27 14.43
C MET A 1 15.27 23.39 13.20
N ASN A 2 16.25 22.52 12.98
CA ASN A 2 16.24 21.55 11.88
C ASN A 2 15.47 20.34 12.41
N ASP A 3 14.15 20.47 12.54
CA ASP A 3 13.30 19.32 12.84
C ASP A 3 13.07 18.61 11.50
N ASP A 4 13.65 17.42 11.37
CA ASP A 4 13.42 16.60 10.20
C ASP A 4 11.95 16.15 10.24
N LEU A 5 11.21 16.46 9.16
CA LEU A 5 9.79 16.15 9.00
C LEU A 5 9.48 14.65 9.26
N PHE A 6 10.49 13.79 9.08
CA PHE A 6 10.35 12.34 9.25
C PHE A 6 10.76 11.82 10.64
N ASP A 7 11.17 12.67 11.58
CA ASP A 7 11.64 12.23 12.90
C ASP A 7 10.60 11.43 13.67
N VAL A 8 9.33 11.83 13.60
CA VAL A 8 8.21 11.10 14.21
C VAL A 8 8.13 9.67 13.64
N TYR A 9 8.17 9.53 12.31
CA TYR A 9 8.10 8.22 11.66
C TYR A 9 9.34 7.37 11.91
N LYS A 10 10.54 7.97 11.98
CA LYS A 10 11.79 7.28 12.33
C LYS A 10 11.74 6.74 13.75
N LYS A 11 11.17 7.52 14.68
CA LYS A 11 10.99 7.12 16.08
C LYS A 11 9.98 5.97 16.21
N ASP A 12 8.84 6.08 15.53
CA ASP A 12 7.75 5.09 15.61
C ASP A 12 8.12 3.75 14.94
N THR A 13 8.86 3.80 13.83
CA THR A 13 9.31 2.59 13.12
C THR A 13 10.62 2.01 13.67
N GLY A 14 11.43 2.82 14.35
CA GLY A 14 12.79 2.47 14.74
C GLY A 14 13.77 2.37 13.55
N ILE A 15 13.36 2.78 12.35
CA ILE A 15 14.13 2.62 11.11
C ILE A 15 14.62 3.99 10.65
N THR A 16 15.94 4.18 10.63
CA THR A 16 16.58 5.41 10.13
C THR A 16 17.17 5.26 8.73
N HIS A 17 17.58 4.04 8.37
CA HIS A 17 18.23 3.71 7.10
C HIS A 17 17.62 2.41 6.54
N PRO A 18 16.46 2.49 5.85
CA PRO A 18 15.81 1.30 5.29
C PRO A 18 16.67 0.67 4.20
N LYS A 19 16.85 -0.65 4.24
CA LYS A 19 17.67 -1.40 3.26
C LYS A 19 16.89 -2.53 2.61
N THR A 20 15.94 -3.11 3.34
CA THR A 20 15.20 -4.30 2.93
C THR A 20 13.79 -3.94 2.49
N LEU A 21 13.16 -4.77 1.66
CA LEU A 21 11.75 -4.58 1.31
C LEU A 21 10.86 -4.57 2.57
N THR A 22 11.23 -5.36 3.57
CA THR A 22 10.55 -5.43 4.85
C THR A 22 10.59 -4.09 5.60
N ASP A 23 11.74 -3.40 5.61
CA ASP A 23 11.84 -2.06 6.20
C ASP A 23 10.87 -1.07 5.53
N PHE A 24 10.84 -1.08 4.19
CA PHE A 24 9.93 -0.23 3.42
C PHE A 24 8.46 -0.56 3.71
N ARG A 25 8.10 -1.85 3.86
CA ARG A 25 6.73 -2.25 4.24
C ARG A 25 6.33 -1.75 5.62
N LEU A 26 7.26 -1.76 6.58
CA LEU A 26 7.00 -1.26 7.94
C LEU A 26 6.80 0.26 7.95
N ILE A 27 7.60 0.99 7.18
CA ILE A 27 7.44 2.44 7.01
C ILE A 27 6.11 2.77 6.29
N ASP A 28 5.79 2.06 5.22
CA ASP A 28 4.56 2.26 4.43
C ASP A 28 3.30 1.96 5.25
N LYS A 29 3.35 0.98 6.15
CA LYS A 29 2.27 0.67 7.09
C LYS A 29 1.89 1.91 7.93
N VAL A 30 2.87 2.62 8.47
CA VAL A 30 2.60 3.79 9.33
C VAL A 30 2.25 5.01 8.50
N THR A 31 3.02 5.27 7.45
CA THR A 31 2.89 6.52 6.67
C THR A 31 1.71 6.50 5.70
N SER A 32 1.53 5.41 4.94
CA SER A 32 0.53 5.34 3.88
C SER A 32 -0.75 4.64 4.34
N LEU A 33 -0.63 3.49 5.00
CA LEU A 33 -1.81 2.70 5.37
C LEU A 33 -2.56 3.36 6.52
N GLU A 34 -1.91 3.53 7.67
CA GLU A 34 -2.50 4.17 8.85
C GLU A 34 -2.63 5.69 8.68
N GLY A 35 -1.59 6.34 8.16
CA GLY A 35 -1.53 7.79 7.99
C GLY A 35 -2.42 8.37 6.88
N ASP A 36 -2.91 7.55 5.95
CA ASP A 36 -3.69 8.05 4.80
C ASP A 36 -4.87 7.16 4.41
N MET A 37 -4.61 5.94 3.92
CA MET A 37 -5.62 5.13 3.23
C MET A 37 -6.78 4.71 4.14
N LEU A 38 -6.49 4.20 5.34
CA LEU A 38 -7.52 3.70 6.25
C LEU A 38 -8.44 4.83 6.73
N VAL A 39 -7.87 5.98 7.08
CA VAL A 39 -8.63 7.13 7.57
C VAL A 39 -9.58 7.67 6.51
N LYS A 40 -9.13 7.75 5.26
CA LYS A 40 -9.97 8.19 4.13
C LYS A 40 -11.14 7.23 3.89
N VAL A 41 -10.85 5.93 3.77
CA VAL A 41 -11.88 4.92 3.50
C VAL A 41 -12.90 4.87 4.63
N ASP A 42 -12.44 4.85 5.88
CA ASP A 42 -13.30 4.79 7.07
C ASP A 42 -14.24 6.01 7.13
N ARG A 43 -13.70 7.23 7.10
CA ARG A 43 -14.51 8.46 7.17
C ARG A 43 -15.50 8.58 6.02
N THR A 44 -15.09 8.28 4.79
CA THR A 44 -15.97 8.39 3.61
C THR A 44 -17.06 7.31 3.64
N SER A 45 -16.75 6.08 4.05
CA SER A 45 -17.73 5.01 4.12
C SER A 45 -18.76 5.26 5.23
N MET A 46 -18.33 5.69 6.42
CA MET A 46 -19.21 6.05 7.53
C MET A 46 -20.16 7.21 7.17
N LEU A 47 -19.67 8.22 6.45
CA LEU A 47 -20.50 9.33 5.96
C LEU A 47 -21.68 8.85 5.10
N ASN A 48 -21.51 7.71 4.42
CA ASN A 48 -22.51 7.10 3.56
C ASN A 48 -23.19 5.87 4.21
N SER A 49 -23.01 5.65 5.52
CA SER A 49 -23.53 4.48 6.26
C SER A 49 -23.12 3.13 5.63
N LEU A 50 -21.94 3.08 5.00
CA LEU A 50 -21.37 1.86 4.42
C LEU A 50 -20.29 1.31 5.34
N GLU A 51 -20.26 -0.01 5.50
CA GLU A 51 -19.16 -0.69 6.18
C GLU A 51 -18.16 -1.23 5.15
N CYS A 52 -16.94 -0.69 5.13
CA CYS A 52 -15.85 -1.20 4.31
C CYS A 52 -14.98 -2.20 5.07
N ARG A 53 -14.65 -3.32 4.42
CA ARG A 53 -13.72 -4.34 4.96
C ARG A 53 -12.43 -4.35 4.15
N ALA A 54 -11.31 -4.65 4.80
CA ALA A 54 -10.00 -4.77 4.17
C ALA A 54 -9.42 -6.19 4.38
N PRO A 55 -9.82 -7.19 3.55
CA PRO A 55 -9.43 -8.60 3.76
C PRO A 55 -7.92 -8.84 3.83
N PHE A 56 -7.13 -8.07 3.07
CA PHE A 56 -5.66 -8.19 3.07
C PHE A 56 -4.99 -7.66 4.35
N LEU A 57 -5.69 -6.87 5.16
CA LEU A 57 -5.22 -6.41 6.47
C LEU A 57 -5.49 -7.44 7.58
N ASN A 58 -5.85 -8.67 7.23
CA ASN A 58 -6.00 -9.73 8.21
C ASN A 58 -4.68 -10.03 8.93
N LYS A 59 -4.71 -10.09 10.27
CA LYS A 59 -3.52 -10.34 11.10
C LYS A 59 -2.79 -11.64 10.75
N LYS A 60 -3.50 -12.71 10.37
CA LYS A 60 -2.89 -13.98 9.96
C LYS A 60 -2.12 -13.83 8.66
N VAL A 61 -2.70 -13.12 7.68
CA VAL A 61 -2.05 -12.82 6.40
C VAL A 61 -0.83 -11.95 6.62
N TRP A 62 -0.96 -10.87 7.40
CA TRP A 62 0.15 -9.99 7.75
C TRP A 62 1.31 -10.78 8.37
N ASN A 63 1.04 -11.55 9.42
CA ASN A 63 2.07 -12.33 10.11
C ASN A 63 2.75 -13.33 9.17
N TYR A 64 1.97 -14.09 8.39
CA TYR A 64 2.52 -15.04 7.42
C TYR A 64 3.42 -14.36 6.38
N THR A 65 2.99 -13.23 5.82
CA THR A 65 3.81 -12.53 4.82
C THR A 65 5.10 -11.91 5.37
N ASN A 66 5.24 -11.78 6.70
CA ASN A 66 6.48 -11.33 7.34
C ASN A 66 7.45 -12.49 7.63
N THR A 67 7.03 -13.75 7.47
CA THR A 67 7.93 -14.91 7.56
C THR A 67 8.49 -15.34 6.21
N LEU A 68 8.01 -14.76 5.11
CA LEU A 68 8.42 -15.13 3.76
C LEU A 68 9.71 -14.41 3.35
N PRO A 69 10.60 -15.07 2.59
CA PRO A 69 11.69 -14.38 1.89
C PRO A 69 11.15 -13.28 0.97
N GLU A 70 11.88 -12.18 0.83
CA GLU A 70 11.42 -10.99 0.08
C GLU A 70 11.10 -11.29 -1.39
N ASP A 71 11.78 -12.28 -1.98
CA ASP A 71 11.57 -12.75 -3.36
C ASP A 71 10.15 -13.30 -3.61
N PHE A 72 9.45 -13.77 -2.56
CA PHE A 72 8.05 -14.15 -2.68
C PHE A 72 7.13 -12.92 -2.79
N LEU A 73 7.51 -11.80 -2.20
CA LEU A 73 6.73 -10.57 -2.23
C LEU A 73 6.97 -9.80 -3.53
N MET A 74 8.24 -9.73 -3.94
CA MET A 74 8.71 -9.05 -5.14
C MET A 74 9.87 -9.81 -5.78
N LYS A 75 9.70 -10.24 -7.04
CA LYS A 75 10.73 -10.98 -7.79
C LYS A 75 11.28 -10.11 -8.92
N GLY A 76 12.46 -9.52 -8.70
CA GLY A 76 12.98 -8.45 -9.56
C GLY A 76 12.02 -7.26 -9.60
N TRP A 77 11.51 -6.91 -10.78
CA TRP A 77 10.50 -5.86 -10.94
C TRP A 77 9.05 -6.35 -10.80
N ASN A 78 8.84 -7.66 -10.63
CA ASN A 78 7.51 -8.24 -10.52
C ASN A 78 6.98 -8.14 -9.09
N LYS A 79 6.17 -7.10 -8.85
CA LYS A 79 5.52 -6.83 -7.56
C LYS A 79 4.35 -7.79 -7.33
N LYS A 80 4.00 -8.03 -6.06
CA LYS A 80 2.89 -8.90 -5.65
C LYS A 80 3.07 -10.34 -6.17
N TYR A 81 4.32 -10.82 -6.23
CA TYR A 81 4.66 -12.06 -6.94
C TYR A 81 3.85 -13.26 -6.41
N ILE A 82 3.90 -13.55 -5.10
CA ILE A 82 3.12 -14.62 -4.47
C ILE A 82 1.62 -14.49 -4.70
N LEU A 83 1.08 -13.28 -4.72
CA LEU A 83 -0.35 -13.05 -4.95
C LEU A 83 -0.72 -13.36 -6.40
N LYS A 84 0.13 -13.02 -7.37
CA LYS A 84 -0.09 -13.37 -8.77
C LYS A 84 -0.01 -14.88 -8.97
N GLU A 85 1.00 -15.54 -8.41
CA GLU A 85 1.14 -16.99 -8.53
C GLU A 85 -0.03 -17.74 -7.88
N ALA A 86 -0.46 -17.34 -6.68
CA ALA A 86 -1.56 -18.00 -5.97
C ALA A 86 -2.91 -17.94 -6.69
N PHE A 87 -3.10 -16.97 -7.60
CA PHE A 87 -4.35 -16.74 -8.31
C PHE A 87 -4.20 -16.91 -9.84
N ARG A 88 -3.06 -17.43 -10.32
CA ARG A 88 -2.73 -17.51 -11.75
C ARG A 88 -3.82 -18.23 -12.56
N ASP A 89 -4.39 -19.29 -12.00
CA ASP A 89 -5.40 -20.12 -12.67
C ASP A 89 -6.84 -19.56 -12.56
N GLN A 90 -7.05 -18.50 -11.77
CA GLN A 90 -8.37 -17.88 -11.58
C GLN A 90 -8.67 -16.76 -12.58
N PHE A 91 -7.67 -16.33 -13.35
CA PHE A 91 -7.80 -15.22 -14.30
C PHE A 91 -7.43 -15.66 -15.71
N PRO A 92 -7.97 -14.98 -16.75
CA PRO A 92 -7.52 -15.19 -18.13
C PRO A 92 -6.02 -14.98 -18.26
N LYS A 93 -5.43 -15.63 -19.27
CA LYS A 93 -4.02 -15.45 -19.63
C LYS A 93 -3.68 -13.96 -19.76
N ASP A 94 -2.50 -13.57 -19.29
CA ASP A 94 -1.95 -12.21 -19.33
C ASP A 94 -2.68 -11.16 -18.45
N PHE A 95 -3.79 -11.51 -17.77
CA PHE A 95 -4.51 -10.57 -16.89
C PHE A 95 -3.64 -10.04 -15.75
N LEU A 96 -2.82 -10.91 -15.15
CA LEU A 96 -1.98 -10.59 -14.00
C LEU A 96 -0.67 -9.85 -14.37
N ASP A 97 -0.39 -9.69 -15.66
CA ASP A 97 0.77 -8.97 -16.17
C ASP A 97 0.52 -7.46 -16.29
N LYS A 98 -0.73 -7.03 -16.11
CA LYS A 98 -1.11 -5.61 -16.07
C LYS A 98 -0.31 -4.85 -15.02
N SER A 99 0.09 -3.63 -15.40
CA SER A 99 0.73 -2.70 -14.48
C SER A 99 -0.22 -2.29 -13.35
N LYS A 100 0.35 -1.92 -12.20
CA LYS A 100 -0.45 -1.39 -11.09
C LYS A 100 -1.00 -0.03 -11.48
N SER A 101 -2.32 0.08 -11.61
CA SER A 101 -3.03 1.35 -11.66
C SER A 101 -3.35 1.84 -10.25
N GLY A 102 -3.19 3.14 -10.01
CA GLY A 102 -3.67 3.80 -8.80
C GLY A 102 -5.16 4.15 -8.89
N PHE A 103 -5.70 4.71 -7.80
CA PHE A 103 -7.06 5.23 -7.71
C PHE A 103 -7.07 6.76 -7.54
N GLY A 104 -6.00 7.44 -7.97
CA GLY A 104 -5.89 8.88 -7.83
C GLY A 104 -6.95 9.59 -8.68
N ALA A 105 -7.67 10.53 -8.09
CA ALA A 105 -8.54 11.42 -8.84
C ALA A 105 -7.69 12.34 -9.75
N PRO A 106 -8.18 12.69 -10.95
CA PRO A 106 -7.44 13.54 -11.89
C PRO A 106 -7.53 15.03 -11.48
N VAL A 107 -7.14 15.33 -10.24
CA VAL A 107 -7.23 16.67 -9.64
C VAL A 107 -6.45 17.69 -10.46
N GLY A 108 -5.28 17.30 -10.99
CA GLY A 108 -4.48 18.17 -11.84
C GLY A 108 -5.19 18.58 -13.13
N ASP A 109 -5.93 17.65 -13.74
CA ASP A 109 -6.71 17.94 -14.95
C ASP A 109 -7.92 18.81 -14.62
N TRP A 110 -8.59 18.54 -13.49
CA TRP A 110 -9.71 19.36 -13.02
C TRP A 110 -9.29 20.81 -12.76
N LEU A 111 -8.19 21.03 -12.04
CA LEU A 111 -7.68 22.37 -11.75
C LEU A 111 -7.30 23.13 -13.03
N LYS A 112 -6.75 22.44 -14.03
CA LYS A 112 -6.45 23.05 -15.34
C LYS A 112 -7.71 23.38 -16.14
N SER A 113 -8.77 22.59 -15.99
CA SER A 113 -10.02 22.78 -16.71
C SER A 113 -10.96 23.82 -16.09
N SER A 114 -10.89 24.07 -14.77
CA SER A 114 -11.79 25.00 -14.06
C SER A 114 -11.20 26.40 -13.83
N LEU A 115 -9.91 26.60 -14.10
CA LEU A 115 -9.19 27.88 -13.95
C LEU A 115 -8.49 28.33 -15.26
N GLY A 116 -8.93 27.77 -16.40
CA GLY A 116 -8.53 28.21 -17.74
C GLY A 116 -9.59 29.10 -18.36
#